data_AF-A0A4S2RS22-F1
#
_entry.id   AF-A0A4S2RS22-F1
#
_cell.length_a   1.000
_cell.length_b   1.000
_cell.length_c   1.000
_cell.angle_alpha   90.00
_cell.angle_beta   90.00
_cell.angle_gamma   90.00
#
_symmetry.space_group_name_H-M   'P 1'
#
loop_
_entity.id
_entity.type
_entity.pdbx_description
1 polymer ?
#
loop_
_entity_poly.entity_id
_entity_poly.type
_entity_poly.pdbx_seq_one_letter_code
_entity_poly.pdbx_strand_id
1 'polypeptide(L)'
;MKSAASMERGGWRTLPAEGRGEPAPEWPLTTPADRELELWDEMWAKPQAVAWAALSQELEVALFVRTLAEAERADGRVDVKKMVRSYLDSLGLSVAGMNRNRWKVAPAADAPAVEAEVAAVPARRPSARDRLKVVPNGEGA
;
A
#
# COMPACT_ATOMS: atom_id res chain seq x y z
N MET A 1 -17.39 -13.42 13.92
CA MET A 1 -17.18 -13.26 12.47
C MET A 1 -17.77 -11.92 12.05
N LYS A 2 -17.00 -10.83 12.08
CA LYS A 2 -17.47 -9.49 11.66
C LYS A 2 -16.92 -9.20 10.27
N SER A 3 -17.84 -9.20 9.32
CA SER A 3 -17.68 -9.11 7.88
C SER A 3 -16.96 -7.83 7.41
N ALA A 4 -16.12 -7.97 6.38
CA ALA A 4 -16.13 -7.29 5.08
C ALA A 4 -16.63 -5.83 4.94
N ALA A 5 -16.70 -5.04 6.01
CA ALA A 5 -17.22 -3.68 6.01
C ALA A 5 -16.07 -2.67 6.14
N SER A 6 -15.23 -2.62 5.11
CA SER A 6 -14.44 -1.42 4.80
C SER A 6 -14.13 -1.37 3.30
N MET A 7 -15.13 -1.61 2.45
CA MET A 7 -15.15 -0.94 1.15
C MET A 7 -15.66 0.49 1.38
N GLU A 8 -14.85 1.31 2.02
CA GLU A 8 -15.20 2.71 2.21
C GLU A 8 -15.02 3.46 0.90
N ARG A 9 -16.02 4.30 0.61
CA ARG A 9 -16.18 5.18 -0.56
C ARG A 9 -14.84 5.60 -1.19
N GLY A 10 -14.62 5.20 -2.44
CA GLY A 10 -13.43 5.57 -3.24
C GLY A 10 -12.54 4.40 -3.71
N GLY A 11 -12.91 3.15 -3.40
CA GLY A 11 -12.18 1.96 -3.84
C GLY A 11 -10.88 1.69 -3.07
N TRP A 12 -10.72 2.28 -1.87
CA TRP A 12 -9.59 2.03 -0.99
C TRP A 12 -9.90 0.89 -0.01
N ARG A 13 -8.95 -0.04 0.13
CA ARG A 13 -8.97 -1.12 1.13
C ARG A 13 -8.19 -0.68 2.38
N THR A 14 -8.84 -0.75 3.53
CA THR A 14 -8.20 -0.55 4.83
C THR A 14 -7.67 -1.90 5.35
N LEU A 15 -6.38 -1.98 5.63
CA LEU A 15 -5.70 -3.14 6.20
C LEU A 15 -5.57 -2.96 7.72
N PRO A 16 -5.79 -4.01 8.54
CA PRO A 16 -5.59 -3.91 9.99
C PRO A 16 -4.11 -3.67 10.33
N ALA A 17 -3.84 -2.82 11.31
CA ALA A 17 -2.46 -2.49 11.72
C ALA A 17 -1.73 -3.71 12.31
N GLU A 18 -2.49 -4.59 12.94
CA GLU A 18 -2.02 -5.80 13.63
C GLU A 18 -1.69 -6.94 12.65
N GLY A 19 -2.01 -6.79 11.36
CA GLY A 19 -1.81 -7.84 10.36
C GLY A 19 -2.86 -8.95 10.42
N ARG A 20 -2.47 -10.15 9.97
CA ARG A 20 -3.39 -11.29 9.80
C ARG A 20 -3.73 -12.01 11.11
N GLY A 21 -2.85 -11.93 12.12
CA GLY A 21 -3.00 -12.64 13.38
C GLY A 21 -2.90 -14.17 13.28
N GLU A 22 -2.49 -14.70 12.12
CA GLU A 22 -2.27 -16.11 11.86
C GLU A 22 -0.78 -16.37 11.56
N PRO A 23 -0.24 -17.56 11.88
CA PRO A 23 1.13 -17.94 11.54
C PRO A 23 1.39 -17.86 10.02
N ALA A 24 2.61 -17.59 9.58
CA ALA A 24 2.95 -17.62 8.16
C ALA A 24 2.51 -18.96 7.51
N PRO A 25 1.96 -18.95 6.28
CA PRO A 25 1.61 -20.17 5.58
C PRO A 25 2.86 -21.01 5.28
N GLU A 26 2.64 -22.26 4.87
CA GLU A 26 3.72 -23.14 4.44
C GLU A 26 4.52 -22.50 3.29
N TRP A 27 5.85 -22.60 3.38
CA TRP A 27 6.75 -22.10 2.36
C TRP A 27 6.50 -22.81 1.02
N PRO A 28 6.10 -22.12 -0.06
CA PRO A 28 5.60 -22.76 -1.27
C PRO A 28 6.68 -23.11 -2.30
N LEU A 29 7.92 -22.65 -2.10
CA LEU A 29 9.03 -22.91 -3.02
C LEU A 29 9.81 -24.17 -2.61
N THR A 30 10.78 -24.53 -3.43
CA THR A 30 11.82 -25.50 -3.05
C THR A 30 12.53 -25.10 -1.76
N THR A 31 13.28 -26.04 -1.19
CA THR A 31 14.03 -25.93 0.08
C THR A 31 14.47 -24.50 0.38
N PRO A 32 13.93 -23.88 1.45
CA PRO A 32 14.30 -22.52 1.81
C PRO A 32 15.69 -22.45 2.42
N ALA A 33 16.35 -21.31 2.28
CA ALA A 33 17.48 -20.95 3.13
C ALA A 33 16.99 -20.33 4.45
N ASP A 34 17.79 -20.38 5.52
CA ASP A 34 17.42 -19.85 6.84
C ASP A 34 16.99 -18.37 6.75
N ARG A 35 17.74 -17.56 6.00
CA ARG A 35 17.41 -16.14 5.78
C ARG A 35 16.08 -15.93 5.05
N GLU A 36 15.70 -16.85 4.17
CA GLU A 36 14.39 -16.80 3.50
C GLU A 36 13.26 -17.05 4.48
N LEU A 37 13.42 -17.98 5.42
CA LEU A 37 12.40 -18.25 6.45
C LEU A 37 12.21 -17.07 7.40
N GLU A 38 13.31 -16.43 7.84
CA GLU A 38 13.24 -15.21 8.65
C GLU A 38 12.44 -14.11 7.94
N LEU A 39 12.80 -13.82 6.68
CA LEU A 39 12.12 -12.81 5.87
C LEU A 39 10.66 -13.20 5.58
N TRP A 40 10.37 -14.48 5.39
CA TRP A 40 9.02 -14.99 5.20
C TRP A 40 8.12 -14.68 6.39
N ASP A 41 8.59 -14.99 7.60
CA ASP A 41 7.86 -14.69 8.83
C ASP A 41 7.68 -13.18 9.01
N GLU A 42 8.73 -12.39 8.76
CA GLU A 42 8.66 -10.92 8.80
C GLU A 42 7.65 -10.34 7.79
N MET A 43 7.50 -10.94 6.60
CA MET A 43 6.53 -10.49 5.60
C MET A 43 5.10 -10.82 6.04
N TRP A 44 4.86 -12.03 6.51
CA TRP A 44 3.51 -12.47 6.89
C TRP A 44 3.00 -11.84 8.20
N ALA A 45 3.89 -11.23 8.99
CA ALA A 45 3.53 -10.38 10.13
C ALA A 45 2.99 -8.99 9.72
N LYS A 46 3.14 -8.54 8.47
CA LYS A 46 2.75 -7.19 8.05
C LYS A 46 1.24 -7.04 7.80
N PRO A 47 0.68 -5.82 7.90
CA PRO A 47 -0.70 -5.51 7.48
C PRO A 47 -1.09 -6.04 6.09
N GLN A 48 -0.17 -5.94 5.14
CA GLN A 48 -0.35 -6.34 3.74
C GLN A 48 -0.64 -7.84 3.58
N ALA A 49 -0.20 -8.67 4.53
CA ALA A 49 -0.43 -10.11 4.54
C ALA A 49 -1.92 -10.49 4.46
N VAL A 50 -2.80 -9.66 5.01
CA VAL A 50 -4.27 -9.86 4.90
C VAL A 50 -4.73 -9.76 3.45
N ALA A 51 -4.16 -8.82 2.68
CA ALA A 51 -4.48 -8.68 1.28
C ALA A 51 -3.87 -9.80 0.45
N TRP A 52 -2.62 -10.20 0.73
CA TRP A 52 -1.94 -11.29 0.01
C TRP A 52 -2.68 -12.62 0.18
N ALA A 53 -3.07 -12.99 1.39
CA ALA A 53 -3.87 -14.19 1.65
C ALA A 53 -5.21 -14.16 0.91
N ALA A 54 -5.91 -13.01 0.92
CA ALA A 54 -7.18 -12.85 0.21
C ALA A 54 -7.05 -12.91 -1.32
N LEU A 55 -5.83 -12.74 -1.85
CA LEU A 55 -5.52 -12.77 -3.28
C LEU A 55 -4.72 -14.03 -3.66
N SER A 56 -4.48 -14.95 -2.74
CA SER A 56 -3.63 -16.15 -2.92
C SER A 56 -2.25 -15.84 -3.51
N GLN A 57 -1.56 -14.85 -2.93
CA GLN A 57 -0.25 -14.37 -3.39
C GLN A 57 0.94 -15.00 -2.64
N GLU A 58 0.77 -16.19 -2.08
CA GLU A 58 1.82 -16.87 -1.30
C GLU A 58 3.09 -17.06 -2.14
N LEU A 59 2.92 -17.46 -3.40
CA LEU A 59 4.04 -17.70 -4.30
C LEU A 59 4.81 -16.42 -4.64
N GLU A 60 4.11 -15.31 -4.89
CA GLU A 60 4.70 -14.01 -5.20
C GLU A 60 5.49 -13.46 -4.02
N VAL A 61 4.96 -13.60 -2.80
CA VAL A 61 5.67 -13.22 -1.57
C VAL A 61 6.92 -14.09 -1.40
N ALA A 62 6.85 -15.39 -1.68
CA ALA A 62 7.99 -16.28 -1.54
C ALA A 62 9.11 -15.96 -2.55
N LEU A 63 8.74 -15.66 -3.81
CA LEU A 63 9.68 -15.22 -4.83
C LEU A 63 10.31 -13.87 -4.47
N PHE A 64 9.53 -12.94 -3.91
CA PHE A 64 10.08 -11.68 -3.39
C PHE A 64 11.10 -11.93 -2.27
N VAL A 65 10.76 -12.76 -1.28
CA VAL A 65 11.64 -13.10 -0.16
C VAL A 65 12.95 -13.73 -0.64
N ARG A 66 12.89 -14.71 -1.54
CA ARG A 66 14.07 -15.31 -2.18
C ARG A 66 14.92 -14.28 -2.91
N THR A 67 14.29 -13.41 -3.68
CA THR A 67 14.97 -12.33 -4.41
C THR A 67 15.61 -11.32 -3.46
N LEU A 68 14.96 -11.01 -2.33
CA LEU A 68 15.47 -10.09 -1.32
C LEU A 68 16.66 -10.68 -0.59
N ALA A 69 16.59 -11.94 -0.16
CA ALA A 69 17.70 -12.65 0.49
C ALA A 69 18.95 -12.67 -0.41
N GLU A 70 18.78 -12.91 -1.72
CA GLU A 70 19.87 -12.84 -2.69
C GLU A 70 20.40 -11.40 -2.87
N ALA A 71 19.52 -10.41 -2.89
CA ALA A 71 19.89 -9.00 -3.04
C ALA A 71 20.65 -8.42 -1.82
N GLU A 72 20.41 -8.96 -0.62
CA GLU A 72 21.09 -8.58 0.63
C GLU A 72 22.56 -9.00 0.65
N ARG A 73 22.94 -10.00 -0.15
CA ARG A 73 24.33 -10.46 -0.22
C ARG A 73 25.27 -9.38 -0.77
N ALA A 74 26.49 -9.32 -0.22
CA ALA A 74 27.51 -8.36 -0.66
C ALA A 74 27.89 -8.53 -2.14
N ASP A 75 27.89 -9.77 -2.63
CA ASP A 75 28.14 -10.17 -4.01
C ASP A 75 26.86 -10.27 -4.86
N GLY A 76 25.71 -9.87 -4.31
CA GLY A 76 24.40 -9.94 -4.97
C GLY A 76 24.36 -9.12 -6.26
N ARG A 77 23.86 -9.74 -7.33
CA ARG A 77 23.84 -9.15 -8.67
C ARG A 77 22.94 -7.91 -8.75
N VAL A 78 23.33 -6.93 -9.57
CA VAL A 78 22.62 -5.64 -9.69
C VAL A 78 21.22 -5.79 -10.31
N ASP A 79 21.03 -6.76 -11.21
CA ASP A 79 19.72 -7.07 -11.82
C ASP A 79 18.71 -7.59 -10.81
N VAL A 80 19.14 -8.43 -9.85
CA VAL A 80 18.32 -8.90 -8.72
C VAL A 80 17.81 -7.72 -7.89
N LYS A 81 18.67 -6.73 -7.61
CA LYS A 81 18.29 -5.51 -6.85
C LYS A 81 17.21 -4.69 -7.55
N LYS A 82 17.18 -4.68 -8.90
CA LYS A 82 16.10 -4.03 -9.67
C LYS A 82 14.79 -4.80 -9.54
N MET A 83 14.84 -6.13 -9.55
CA MET A 83 13.66 -6.99 -9.40
C MET A 83 12.97 -6.79 -8.04
N VAL A 84 13.75 -6.63 -6.95
CA VAL A 84 13.23 -6.32 -5.61
C VAL A 84 12.32 -5.09 -5.64
N ARG A 85 12.66 -4.04 -6.40
CA ARG A 85 11.82 -2.84 -6.50
C ARG A 85 10.44 -3.13 -7.08
N SER A 86 10.39 -3.89 -8.18
CA SER A 86 9.13 -4.26 -8.83
C SER A 86 8.22 -5.07 -7.89
N TYR A 87 8.81 -5.99 -7.12
CA TYR A 87 8.05 -6.75 -6.12
C TYR A 87 7.50 -5.87 -5.00
N LEU A 88 8.29 -4.94 -4.47
CA LEU A 88 7.82 -4.02 -3.43
C LEU A 88 6.62 -3.19 -3.90
N ASP A 89 6.63 -2.74 -5.15
CA ASP A 89 5.51 -2.00 -5.72
C ASP A 89 4.29 -2.91 -5.93
N SER A 90 4.48 -4.12 -6.47
CA SER A 90 3.39 -5.08 -6.70
C SER A 90 2.72 -5.54 -5.39
N LEU A 91 3.52 -5.89 -4.39
CA LEU A 91 3.06 -6.39 -3.09
C LEU A 91 2.58 -5.27 -2.15
N GLY A 92 2.60 -4.00 -2.57
CA GLY A 92 2.15 -2.89 -1.72
C GLY A 92 3.06 -2.64 -0.52
N LEU A 93 4.35 -2.96 -0.64
CA LEU A 93 5.36 -2.70 0.39
C LEU A 93 6.02 -1.33 0.24
N SER A 94 5.96 -0.73 -0.95
CA SER A 94 6.36 0.65 -1.18
C SER A 94 5.18 1.63 -1.06
N VAL A 95 5.47 2.92 -0.86
CA VAL A 95 4.44 3.98 -0.89
C VAL A 95 3.72 4.02 -2.24
N ALA A 96 4.44 3.82 -3.34
CA ALA A 96 3.85 3.77 -4.67
C ALA A 96 2.93 2.54 -4.83
N GLY A 97 3.35 1.39 -4.33
CA GLY A 97 2.58 0.15 -4.32
C GLY A 97 1.29 0.26 -3.49
N MET A 98 1.38 0.82 -2.28
CA MET A 98 0.22 1.11 -1.43
C MET A 98 -0.80 1.99 -2.16
N ASN A 99 -0.35 3.07 -2.79
CA ASN A 99 -1.23 3.95 -3.57
C ASN A 99 -1.84 3.25 -4.79
N ARG A 100 -1.04 2.48 -5.54
CA ARG A 100 -1.48 1.74 -6.74
C ARG A 100 -2.55 0.71 -6.39
N ASN A 101 -2.33 -0.05 -5.33
CA ASN A 101 -3.26 -1.07 -4.85
C ASN A 101 -4.45 -0.47 -4.10
N ARG A 102 -4.42 0.85 -3.86
CA ARG A 102 -5.39 1.61 -3.05
C ARG A 102 -5.51 1.02 -1.66
N TRP A 103 -4.38 0.70 -1.04
CA TRP A 103 -4.31 0.18 0.31
C TRP A 103 -3.93 1.30 1.29
N LYS A 104 -4.55 1.28 2.45
CA LYS A 104 -4.18 2.10 3.61
C LYS A 104 -4.15 1.21 4.85
N VAL A 105 -3.25 1.48 5.79
CA VAL A 105 -3.22 0.76 7.08
C VAL A 105 -4.09 1.53 8.07
N ALA A 106 -4.89 0.82 8.85
CA ALA A 106 -5.65 1.40 9.95
C ALA A 106 -4.72 2.02 11.00
N PRO A 107 -5.16 3.04 11.75
CA PRO A 107 -4.41 3.46 12.94
C PRO A 107 -4.32 2.30 13.92
N ALA A 108 -3.16 2.15 14.58
CA ALA A 108 -2.99 1.16 15.64
C ALA A 108 -3.94 1.47 16.81
N ALA A 109 -4.50 0.44 17.45
CA ALA A 109 -5.49 0.61 18.52
C ALA A 109 -5.01 1.48 19.70
N ASP A 110 -3.69 1.53 19.95
CA ASP A 110 -3.07 2.32 21.03
C ASP A 110 -2.42 3.63 20.56
N ALA A 111 -2.60 4.01 19.29
CA ALA A 111 -2.10 5.30 18.82
C ALA A 111 -2.91 6.42 19.49
N PRO A 112 -2.27 7.40 20.16
CA PRO A 112 -2.99 8.58 20.60
C PRO A 112 -3.65 9.18 19.37
N ALA A 113 -4.96 9.42 19.44
CA ALA A 113 -5.72 10.05 18.38
C ALA A 113 -5.10 11.41 18.11
N VAL A 114 -4.15 11.47 17.19
CA VAL A 114 -3.85 12.69 16.46
C VAL A 114 -5.10 12.87 15.62
N GLU A 115 -6.04 13.63 16.17
CA GLU A 115 -7.14 14.19 15.41
C GLU A 115 -6.48 14.84 14.19
N ALA A 116 -6.50 14.11 13.08
CA ALA A 116 -6.25 14.69 11.78
C ALA A 116 -7.45 15.63 11.58
N GLU A 117 -7.27 16.84 12.09
CA GLU A 117 -8.09 18.00 11.85
C GLU A 117 -8.42 17.95 10.37
N VAL A 118 -9.68 17.62 10.08
CA VAL A 118 -10.17 17.41 8.74
C VAL A 118 -9.90 18.74 8.05
N ALA A 119 -8.83 18.79 7.26
CA ALA A 119 -8.38 20.00 6.62
C ALA A 119 -9.59 20.56 5.90
N ALA A 120 -10.10 21.68 6.42
CA ALA A 120 -11.28 22.33 5.92
C ALA A 120 -11.12 22.44 4.41
N VAL A 121 -12.12 21.95 3.68
CA VAL A 121 -12.18 21.96 2.22
C VAL A 121 -11.66 23.32 1.77
N PRO A 122 -10.51 23.42 1.06
CA PRO A 122 -9.98 24.73 0.72
C PRO A 122 -11.05 25.42 -0.12
N ALA A 123 -11.49 26.59 0.37
CA ALA A 123 -12.49 27.39 -0.31
C ALA A 123 -12.10 27.50 -1.80
N ARG A 124 -13.05 27.17 -2.67
CA ARG A 124 -12.85 27.05 -4.13
C ARG A 124 -12.06 28.25 -4.64
N ARG A 125 -10.82 28.02 -5.08
CA ARG A 125 -9.99 29.09 -5.65
C ARG A 125 -10.73 29.65 -6.88
N PRO A 126 -10.91 30.98 -6.99
CA PRO A 126 -11.67 31.58 -8.08
C PRO A 126 -11.11 31.13 -9.43
N SER A 127 -11.98 30.64 -10.29
CA SER A 127 -11.60 30.09 -11.59
C SER A 127 -11.37 31.21 -12.61
N ALA A 128 -10.63 30.93 -13.69
CA ALA A 128 -10.44 31.90 -14.78
C ALA A 128 -11.79 32.40 -15.38
N ARG A 129 -12.85 31.60 -15.28
CA ARG A 129 -14.22 31.97 -15.68
C ARG A 129 -14.84 33.05 -14.79
N ASP A 130 -14.50 33.10 -13.50
CA ASP A 130 -15.00 34.14 -12.58
C ASP A 130 -14.42 35.52 -12.88
N ARG A 131 -13.30 35.57 -13.62
CA ARG A 131 -12.62 36.82 -14.02
C ARG A 131 -13.16 37.39 -15.33
N LEU A 132 -13.87 36.60 -16.13
CA LEU A 132 -14.54 37.07 -17.35
C LEU A 132 -16.00 37.40 -17.03
N LYS A 133 -16.22 38.52 -16.33
CA LYS A 133 -17.55 39.14 -16.31
C LYS A 133 -17.68 39.99 -17.56
N VAL A 134 -18.59 39.59 -18.46
CA VAL A 134 -18.98 40.35 -19.65
C VAL A 134 -19.53 41.71 -19.19
N VAL A 135 -18.88 42.80 -19.62
CA VAL A 135 -19.44 44.15 -19.52
C VAL A 135 -20.59 44.21 -20.52
N PRO A 136 -21.82 44.60 -20.11
CA PRO A 136 -22.88 44.86 -21.07
C PRO A 136 -22.45 46.02 -21.96
N ASN A 137 -22.38 45.81 -23.28
CA ASN A 137 -22.33 46.89 -24.24
C ASN A 137 -23.67 47.63 -24.17
N GLY A 138 -23.70 48.75 -23.44
CA GLY A 138 -24.77 49.73 -23.55
C GLY A 138 -24.49 50.59 -24.79
N GLU A 139 -25.28 50.39 -25.84
CA GLU A 139 -25.41 51.35 -26.93
C GLU A 139 -26.18 52.59 -26.42
N GLY A 140 -25.71 53.79 -26.81
CA GLY A 140 -26.57 54.95 -27.01
C GLY A 140 -26.36 56.16 -26.11
N ALA A 141 -25.50 57.08 -26.57
CA ALA A 141 -25.80 58.51 -26.73
C ALA A 141 -24.86 59.12 -27.76
#